data_AF-A0A8J7IEC7-F1
#
_entry.id   AF-A0A8J7IEC7-F1
#
_cell.length_a   1.000
_cell.length_b   1.000
_cell.length_c   1.000
_cell.angle_alpha   90.00
_cell.angle_beta   90.00
_cell.angle_gamma   90.00
#
_symmetry.space_group_name_H-M   'P 1'
#
loop_
_entity.id
_entity.type
_entity.pdbx_description
1 polymer ?
#
loop_
_entity_poly.entity_id
_entity_poly.type
_entity_poly.pdbx_seq_one_letter_code
_entity_poly.pdbx_strand_id
1 'polypeptide(L)'
;MRPKVILALIPIYFLLGSCKNDDLEAAKSFATLSESLAIANKQISADIYASCTRSASWEALGTAASRKNMQDQLDVCDKQYRQNSENTEIAGSVLVNYVAAVGNLATKNENGFTPKIEQISETLGNIDINGQKINENARKAGFQIVDFITNFLVNDFRRRNLKLAIVCTDPAIQEYSTNLSNFIDSSYTDYSLNREIKQINEHFGFYVGQVNRRLTELSGSNDNPQDFNTLQERQTLLEEQERAEINKVIERKKEGAAYVATIRSTADFHSELKQIFNGNRKEISPKQFQVCKKYRSEPESQNVQNTDRQNDSWNQKITSLELKQAKKATKKYIDKVTPLLQEIQD
;
A
#
# COMPACT_ATOMS: atom_id res chain seq x y z
N MET A 1 -14.83 -65.26 5.54
CA MET A 1 -15.63 -64.10 6.01
C MET A 1 -14.79 -63.24 6.94
N ARG A 2 -14.46 -62.03 6.46
CA ARG A 2 -14.15 -60.79 7.18
C ARG A 2 -13.79 -59.80 6.07
N PRO A 3 -14.61 -58.76 5.81
CA PRO A 3 -14.34 -57.86 4.71
C PRO A 3 -13.08 -57.07 5.05
N LYS A 4 -12.09 -57.14 4.15
CA LYS A 4 -11.00 -56.16 4.10
C LYS A 4 -11.68 -54.82 3.80
N VAL A 5 -11.91 -54.01 4.82
CA VAL A 5 -12.28 -52.61 4.63
C VAL A 5 -11.06 -51.94 4.01
N ILE A 6 -11.13 -51.81 2.69
CA ILE A 6 -10.27 -50.97 1.88
C ILE A 6 -10.35 -49.58 2.53
N LEU A 7 -9.25 -49.16 3.20
CA LEU A 7 -9.05 -47.79 3.61
C LEU A 7 -8.90 -46.98 2.32
N ALA A 8 -10.03 -46.62 1.73
CA ALA A 8 -10.09 -45.75 0.60
C ALA A 8 -9.64 -44.37 1.10
N LEU A 9 -8.34 -44.10 0.94
CA LEU A 9 -7.78 -42.77 0.78
C LEU A 9 -8.51 -42.13 -0.40
N ILE A 10 -9.69 -41.60 -0.13
CA ILE A 10 -10.39 -40.71 -1.04
C ILE A 10 -9.85 -39.32 -0.71
N PRO A 11 -8.94 -38.76 -1.52
CA PRO A 11 -8.66 -37.34 -1.46
C PRO A 11 -9.98 -36.68 -1.77
N ILE A 12 -10.60 -36.03 -0.78
CA ILE A 12 -11.79 -35.24 -1.03
C ILE A 12 -11.33 -34.06 -1.87
N TYR A 13 -11.35 -34.32 -3.18
CA TYR A 13 -11.70 -33.47 -4.30
C TYR A 13 -11.45 -31.99 -4.00
N PHE A 14 -10.48 -31.35 -4.67
CA PHE A 14 -10.89 -30.56 -5.84
C PHE A 14 -12.28 -29.99 -5.59
N LEU A 15 -12.40 -28.72 -5.22
CA LEU A 15 -13.75 -28.15 -5.12
C LEU A 15 -14.51 -28.17 -6.47
N LEU A 16 -13.92 -28.69 -7.55
CA LEU A 16 -14.40 -29.82 -8.39
C LEU A 16 -13.29 -30.19 -9.39
N GLY A 17 -13.25 -31.44 -9.87
CA GLY A 17 -12.23 -31.99 -10.78
C GLY A 17 -12.18 -31.32 -12.15
N SER A 18 -11.62 -30.13 -12.19
CA SER A 18 -11.10 -29.43 -13.36
C SER A 18 -10.38 -28.21 -12.81
N CYS A 19 -9.05 -28.21 -12.78
CA CYS A 19 -8.33 -26.94 -12.89
C CYS A 19 -8.74 -26.38 -14.25
N LYS A 20 -9.85 -25.63 -14.31
CA LYS A 20 -10.13 -24.81 -15.49
C LYS A 20 -9.01 -23.77 -15.55
N ASN A 21 -8.56 -23.44 -16.75
CA ASN A 21 -7.53 -22.42 -16.97
C ASN A 21 -7.81 -21.15 -16.14
N ASP A 22 -9.08 -20.76 -16.03
CA ASP A 22 -9.56 -19.60 -15.27
C ASP A 22 -9.12 -19.57 -13.79
N ASP A 23 -9.05 -20.72 -13.11
CA ASP A 23 -8.67 -20.78 -11.68
C ASP A 23 -7.16 -20.66 -11.51
N LEU A 24 -6.38 -21.18 -12.45
CA LEU A 24 -4.93 -21.02 -12.51
C LEU A 24 -4.54 -19.58 -12.91
N GLU A 25 -5.34 -18.98 -13.80
CA GLU A 25 -5.15 -17.62 -14.29
C GLU A 25 -5.42 -16.59 -13.19
N ALA A 26 -6.52 -16.71 -12.44
CA ALA A 26 -6.81 -15.82 -11.31
C ALA A 26 -5.72 -15.89 -10.23
N ALA A 27 -5.21 -17.09 -9.95
CA ALA A 27 -4.09 -17.33 -9.07
C ALA A 27 -2.80 -16.61 -9.53
N LYS A 28 -2.48 -16.74 -10.81
CA LYS A 28 -1.33 -16.07 -11.43
C LYS A 28 -1.50 -14.54 -11.40
N SER A 29 -2.71 -14.04 -11.61
CA SER A 29 -3.03 -12.62 -11.53
C SER A 29 -2.82 -12.06 -10.12
N PHE A 30 -3.17 -12.79 -9.06
CA PHE A 30 -2.86 -12.33 -7.69
C PHE A 30 -1.37 -12.33 -7.37
N ALA A 31 -0.62 -13.34 -7.82
CA ALA A 31 0.83 -13.35 -7.66
C ALA A 31 1.46 -12.13 -8.34
N THR A 32 1.07 -11.87 -9.59
CA THR A 32 1.52 -10.70 -10.37
C THR A 32 1.12 -9.39 -9.67
N LEU A 33 -0.13 -9.26 -9.21
CA LEU A 33 -0.60 -8.09 -8.48
C LEU A 33 0.17 -7.86 -7.18
N SER A 34 0.47 -8.92 -6.44
CA SER A 34 1.23 -8.80 -5.20
C SER A 34 2.67 -8.33 -5.44
N GLU A 35 3.29 -8.78 -6.53
CA GLU A 35 4.61 -8.33 -6.96
C GLU A 35 4.57 -6.88 -7.42
N SER A 36 3.60 -6.51 -8.27
CA SER A 36 3.42 -5.12 -8.70
C SER A 36 3.14 -4.17 -7.54
N LEU A 37 2.34 -4.61 -6.56
CA LEU A 37 2.08 -3.86 -5.34
C LEU A 37 3.32 -3.73 -4.46
N ALA A 38 4.17 -4.76 -4.41
CA ALA A 38 5.45 -4.70 -3.69
C ALA A 38 6.41 -3.69 -4.32
N ILE A 39 6.50 -3.67 -5.65
CA ILE A 39 7.29 -2.68 -6.40
C ILE A 39 6.75 -1.27 -6.13
N ALA A 40 5.44 -1.06 -6.27
CA ALA A 40 4.80 0.23 -6.02
C ALA A 40 5.03 0.70 -4.57
N ASN A 41 4.85 -0.20 -3.59
CA ASN A 41 5.13 0.09 -2.19
C ASN A 41 6.58 0.56 -1.98
N LYS A 42 7.55 -0.16 -2.56
CA LYS A 42 8.97 0.19 -2.45
C LYS A 42 9.28 1.53 -3.11
N GLN A 43 8.70 1.81 -4.27
CA GLN A 43 8.89 3.07 -4.99
C GLN A 43 8.35 4.26 -4.21
N ILE A 44 7.09 4.19 -3.78
CA ILE A 44 6.43 5.28 -3.04
C ILE A 44 7.10 5.50 -1.68
N SER A 45 7.42 4.43 -0.96
CA SER A 45 8.11 4.55 0.33
C SER A 45 9.51 5.14 0.17
N ALA A 46 10.29 4.74 -0.83
CA ALA A 46 11.61 5.32 -1.13
C ALA A 46 11.52 6.81 -1.49
N ASP A 47 10.48 7.22 -2.22
CA ASP A 47 10.34 8.61 -2.66
C ASP A 47 10.03 9.59 -1.52
N ILE A 48 9.55 9.12 -0.36
CA ILE A 48 9.43 9.96 0.86
C ILE A 48 10.78 10.58 1.23
N TYR A 49 11.84 9.78 1.26
CA TYR A 49 13.18 10.27 1.54
C TYR A 49 13.74 11.05 0.34
N ALA A 50 13.58 10.51 -0.88
CA ALA A 50 14.12 11.14 -2.07
C ALA A 50 13.52 12.54 -2.31
N SER A 51 12.21 12.72 -2.11
CA SER A 51 11.54 14.02 -2.20
C SER A 51 12.06 15.03 -1.17
N CYS A 52 12.35 14.59 0.06
CA CYS A 52 12.99 15.45 1.06
C CYS A 52 14.36 15.94 0.55
N THR A 53 15.20 15.03 0.04
CA THR A 53 16.54 15.39 -0.44
C THR A 53 16.53 16.28 -1.67
N ARG A 54 15.60 16.04 -2.62
CA ARG A 54 15.40 16.93 -3.78
C ARG A 54 14.94 18.32 -3.33
N SER A 55 13.94 18.38 -2.44
CA SER A 55 13.46 19.64 -1.84
C SER A 55 14.60 20.42 -1.19
N ALA A 56 15.45 19.76 -0.40
CA ALA A 56 16.60 20.40 0.23
C ALA A 56 17.61 20.91 -0.81
N SER A 57 17.87 20.15 -1.87
CA SER A 57 18.83 20.51 -2.92
C SER A 57 18.44 21.80 -3.66
N TRP A 58 17.14 22.05 -3.83
CA TRP A 58 16.63 23.28 -4.44
C TRP A 58 16.93 24.54 -3.63
N GLU A 59 17.22 24.42 -2.32
CA GLU A 59 17.53 25.57 -1.46
C GLU A 59 18.91 26.18 -1.74
N ALA A 60 19.73 25.59 -2.61
CA ALA A 60 21.07 26.08 -2.96
C ALA A 60 21.07 27.30 -3.91
N LEU A 61 20.62 28.48 -3.42
CA LEU A 61 20.53 29.74 -4.19
C LEU A 61 21.87 30.49 -4.40
N GLY A 62 22.99 29.79 -4.50
CA GLY A 62 24.31 30.39 -4.80
C GLY A 62 25.00 31.17 -3.67
N THR A 63 24.34 31.39 -2.53
CA THR A 63 24.94 32.05 -1.35
C THR A 63 25.54 31.04 -0.36
N ALA A 64 26.45 31.48 0.50
CA ALA A 64 26.98 30.63 1.57
C ALA A 64 25.89 30.22 2.57
N ALA A 65 24.98 31.15 2.91
CA ALA A 65 23.86 30.89 3.82
C ALA A 65 22.88 29.85 3.24
N SER A 66 22.52 29.98 1.97
CA SER A 66 21.60 29.05 1.31
C SER A 66 22.20 27.65 1.14
N ARG A 67 23.51 27.55 0.86
CA ARG A 67 24.24 26.27 0.89
C ARG A 67 24.28 25.63 2.27
N LYS A 68 24.43 26.43 3.33
CA LYS A 68 24.34 25.94 4.71
C LYS A 68 22.94 25.43 5.02
N ASN A 69 21.90 26.16 4.64
CA ASN A 69 20.51 25.74 4.85
C ASN A 69 20.21 24.42 4.13
N MET A 70 20.62 24.28 2.87
CA MET A 70 20.53 23.00 2.13
C MET A 70 21.16 21.85 2.92
N GLN A 71 22.38 22.03 3.44
CA GLN A 71 23.07 20.98 4.21
C GLN A 71 22.31 20.65 5.50
N ASP A 72 21.87 21.67 6.24
CA ASP A 72 21.10 21.49 7.47
C ASP A 72 19.77 20.73 7.18
N GLN A 73 19.13 20.97 6.02
CA GLN A 73 17.94 20.23 5.59
C GLN A 73 18.24 18.80 5.14
N LEU A 74 19.36 18.55 4.44
CA LEU A 74 19.78 17.18 4.09
C LEU A 74 20.01 16.34 5.35
N ASP A 75 20.61 16.93 6.39
CA ASP A 75 20.77 16.27 7.69
C ASP A 75 19.41 15.91 8.33
N VAL A 76 18.38 16.75 8.17
CA VAL A 76 17.01 16.44 8.61
C VAL A 76 16.43 15.28 7.80
N CYS A 77 16.63 15.29 6.47
CA CYS A 77 16.18 14.19 5.61
C CYS A 77 16.81 12.86 6.03
N ASP A 78 18.11 12.84 6.33
CA ASP A 78 18.81 11.63 6.76
C ASP A 78 18.36 11.13 8.14
N LYS A 79 18.12 12.04 9.09
CA LYS A 79 17.73 11.68 10.46
C LYS A 79 16.27 11.25 10.60
N GLN A 80 15.37 11.83 9.81
CA GLN A 80 13.92 11.62 9.97
C GLN A 80 13.31 10.90 8.77
N TYR A 81 13.51 11.42 7.56
CA TYR A 81 12.81 10.93 6.38
C TYR A 81 13.31 9.58 5.90
N ARG A 82 14.60 9.25 6.10
CA ARG A 82 15.14 7.93 5.81
C ARG A 82 14.44 6.84 6.62
N GLN A 83 14.31 7.04 7.93
CA GLN A 83 13.62 6.09 8.79
C GLN A 83 12.12 6.01 8.46
N ASN A 84 11.48 7.14 8.16
CA ASN A 84 10.07 7.17 7.74
C ASN A 84 9.85 6.43 6.43
N SER A 85 10.77 6.54 5.48
CA SER A 85 10.75 5.80 4.22
C SER A 85 10.78 4.29 4.47
N GLU A 86 11.77 3.80 5.22
CA GLU A 86 11.88 2.38 5.59
C GLU A 86 10.64 1.88 6.36
N ASN A 87 10.16 2.69 7.31
CA ASN A 87 9.00 2.34 8.11
C ASN A 87 7.72 2.27 7.27
N THR A 88 7.58 3.18 6.30
CA THR A 88 6.46 3.17 5.36
C THR A 88 6.50 1.94 4.46
N GLU A 89 7.68 1.52 4.00
CA GLU A 89 7.83 0.28 3.21
C GLU A 89 7.34 -0.92 4.00
N ILE A 90 7.76 -1.05 5.26
CA ILE A 90 7.34 -2.13 6.16
C ILE A 90 5.82 -2.07 6.39
N ALA A 91 5.25 -0.88 6.60
CA ALA A 91 3.80 -0.72 6.73
C ALA A 91 3.07 -1.21 5.48
N GLY A 92 3.40 -0.69 4.29
CA GLY A 92 2.75 -1.15 3.05
C GLY A 92 2.96 -2.63 2.75
N SER A 93 4.04 -3.24 3.26
CA SER A 93 4.27 -4.69 3.12
C SER A 93 3.17 -5.55 3.77
N VAL A 94 2.45 -5.04 4.78
CA VAL A 94 1.31 -5.75 5.40
C VAL A 94 0.22 -6.03 4.36
N LEU A 95 -0.09 -5.05 3.50
CA LEU A 95 -1.09 -5.20 2.45
C LEU A 95 -0.57 -6.02 1.26
N VAL A 96 0.71 -5.85 0.90
CA VAL A 96 1.38 -6.72 -0.09
C VAL A 96 1.24 -8.19 0.32
N ASN A 97 1.60 -8.49 1.55
CA ASN A 97 1.55 -9.83 2.13
C ASN A 97 0.11 -10.36 2.23
N TYR A 98 -0.84 -9.48 2.56
CA TYR A 98 -2.26 -9.83 2.54
C TYR A 98 -2.73 -10.23 1.13
N VAL A 99 -2.43 -9.44 0.09
CA VAL A 99 -2.81 -9.74 -1.30
C VAL A 99 -2.15 -11.04 -1.77
N ALA A 100 -0.87 -11.26 -1.44
CA ALA A 100 -0.17 -12.50 -1.72
C ALA A 100 -0.82 -13.70 -1.01
N ALA A 101 -1.16 -13.57 0.28
CA ALA A 101 -1.83 -14.62 1.05
C ALA A 101 -3.21 -14.97 0.49
N VAL A 102 -3.98 -13.98 0.03
CA VAL A 102 -5.25 -14.21 -0.67
C VAL A 102 -5.04 -14.92 -2.01
N GLY A 103 -4.01 -14.54 -2.78
CA GLY A 103 -3.62 -15.23 -4.02
C GLY A 103 -3.20 -16.69 -3.81
N ASN A 104 -2.43 -16.94 -2.76
CA ASN A 104 -1.98 -18.27 -2.38
C ASN A 104 -3.12 -19.19 -1.88
N LEU A 105 -4.32 -18.66 -1.62
CA LEU A 105 -5.50 -19.52 -1.45
C LEU A 105 -5.95 -20.15 -2.76
N ALA A 106 -5.78 -19.41 -3.86
CA ALA A 106 -6.20 -19.84 -5.19
C ALA A 106 -5.21 -20.86 -5.77
N THR A 107 -3.94 -20.84 -5.35
CA THR A 107 -2.92 -21.83 -5.71
C THR A 107 -2.68 -22.85 -4.59
N LYS A 108 -2.26 -24.08 -4.92
CA LYS A 108 -1.81 -25.05 -3.91
C LYS A 108 -0.34 -24.82 -3.50
N ASN A 109 0.31 -23.77 -3.99
CA ASN A 109 1.74 -23.61 -3.85
C ASN A 109 2.07 -22.84 -2.57
N GLU A 110 2.65 -23.56 -1.62
CA GLU A 110 3.34 -23.03 -0.44
C GLU A 110 4.68 -22.43 -0.87
N ASN A 111 4.67 -21.35 -1.64
CA ASN A 111 5.92 -20.62 -1.89
C ASN A 111 6.09 -19.54 -0.82
N GLY A 112 6.89 -19.89 0.20
CA GLY A 112 7.85 -19.01 0.85
C GLY A 112 7.31 -17.70 1.40
N PHE A 113 6.37 -17.76 2.34
CA PHE A 113 6.10 -16.60 3.20
C PHE A 113 7.17 -16.52 4.28
N THR A 114 8.07 -15.53 4.20
CA THR A 114 8.99 -15.19 5.31
C THR A 114 8.64 -13.81 5.81
N PRO A 115 7.74 -13.70 6.78
CA PRO A 115 7.31 -12.41 7.25
C PRO A 115 8.41 -11.68 8.02
N LYS A 116 8.76 -10.46 7.64
CA LYS A 116 9.43 -9.49 8.53
C LYS A 116 8.40 -8.86 9.49
N ILE A 117 7.59 -9.70 10.12
CA ILE A 117 6.38 -9.25 10.85
C ILE A 117 6.69 -8.75 12.26
N GLU A 118 7.77 -9.23 12.86
CA GLU A 118 8.13 -8.93 14.27
C GLU A 118 8.36 -7.42 14.51
N GLN A 119 8.62 -6.63 13.46
CA GLN A 119 8.90 -5.20 13.55
C GLN A 119 7.68 -4.30 13.34
N ILE A 120 6.53 -4.83 12.88
CA ILE A 120 5.39 -4.00 12.42
C ILE A 120 4.88 -3.03 13.49
N SER A 121 4.81 -3.44 14.75
CA SER A 121 4.36 -2.57 15.86
C SER A 121 5.25 -1.35 16.05
N GLU A 122 6.55 -1.63 16.14
CA GLU A 122 7.57 -0.65 16.45
C GLU A 122 7.71 0.30 15.27
N THR A 123 7.79 -0.27 14.06
CA THR A 123 7.79 0.44 12.80
C THR A 123 6.59 1.38 12.66
N LEU A 124 5.35 0.90 12.85
CA LEU A 124 4.16 1.76 12.74
C LEU A 124 4.11 2.86 13.80
N GLY A 125 4.61 2.59 15.01
CA GLY A 125 4.72 3.59 16.08
C GLY A 125 5.77 4.68 15.82
N ASN A 126 6.75 4.40 14.95
CA ASN A 126 7.87 5.28 14.64
C ASN A 126 7.68 6.08 13.34
N ILE A 127 6.55 5.93 12.64
CA ILE A 127 6.22 6.74 11.46
C ILE A 127 5.73 8.12 11.91
N ASP A 128 6.48 9.17 11.57
CA ASP A 128 6.12 10.56 11.83
C ASP A 128 6.68 11.48 10.76
N ILE A 129 5.83 11.92 9.82
CA ILE A 129 6.19 12.95 8.86
C ILE A 129 5.48 14.23 9.26
N ASN A 130 6.24 15.21 9.76
CA ASN A 130 5.74 16.54 10.12
C ASN A 130 4.53 16.50 11.08
N GLY A 131 4.55 15.61 12.07
CA GLY A 131 3.49 15.45 13.07
C GLY A 131 2.32 14.58 12.61
N GLN A 132 2.31 14.12 11.36
CA GLN A 132 1.34 13.15 10.87
C GLN A 132 1.84 11.73 11.17
N LYS A 133 1.04 11.02 11.98
CA LYS A 133 1.37 9.69 12.51
C LYS A 133 0.29 8.69 12.13
N ILE A 134 0.68 7.43 12.04
CA ILE A 134 -0.26 6.33 12.09
C ILE A 134 -0.74 6.18 13.55
N ASN A 135 -2.06 6.10 13.74
CA ASN A 135 -2.61 6.03 15.09
C ASN A 135 -2.47 4.62 15.71
N GLU A 136 -2.67 4.53 17.02
CA GLU A 136 -2.56 3.29 17.79
C GLU A 136 -3.53 2.18 17.35
N ASN A 137 -4.71 2.56 16.86
CA ASN A 137 -5.72 1.59 16.41
C ASN A 137 -5.29 0.91 15.12
N ALA A 138 -4.71 1.67 14.19
CA ALA A 138 -4.11 1.14 12.97
C ALA A 138 -2.93 0.22 13.28
N ARG A 139 -2.12 0.53 14.29
CA ARG A 139 -1.05 -0.38 14.76
C ARG A 139 -1.61 -1.74 15.19
N LYS A 140 -2.64 -1.74 16.05
CA LYS A 140 -3.33 -2.97 16.48
C LYS A 140 -4.00 -3.70 15.32
N ALA A 141 -4.54 -2.96 14.35
CA ALA A 141 -5.14 -3.52 13.16
C ALA A 141 -4.11 -4.24 12.28
N GLY A 142 -2.92 -3.64 12.09
CA GLY A 142 -1.81 -4.27 11.36
C GLY A 142 -1.44 -5.64 11.94
N PHE A 143 -1.37 -5.75 13.27
CA PHE A 143 -1.17 -7.03 13.94
C PHE A 143 -2.28 -8.05 13.71
N GLN A 144 -3.54 -7.62 13.69
CA GLN A 144 -4.66 -8.52 13.44
C GLN A 144 -4.64 -9.06 12.00
N ILE A 145 -4.14 -8.26 11.04
CA ILE A 145 -3.95 -8.71 9.65
C ILE A 145 -2.81 -9.71 9.57
N VAL A 146 -1.72 -9.45 10.27
CA VAL A 146 -0.58 -10.36 10.43
C VAL A 146 -0.98 -11.71 11.03
N ASP A 147 -1.74 -11.69 12.12
CA ASP A 147 -2.23 -12.88 12.79
C ASP A 147 -3.17 -13.67 11.86
N PHE A 148 -4.00 -12.96 11.10
CA PHE A 148 -4.75 -13.55 10.01
C PHE A 148 -3.82 -14.24 8.98
N ILE A 149 -2.81 -13.56 8.44
CA ILE A 149 -1.91 -14.13 7.42
C ILE A 149 -1.19 -15.39 7.96
N THR A 150 -0.65 -15.32 9.17
CA THR A 150 0.11 -16.42 9.78
C THR A 150 -0.76 -17.64 10.07
N ASN A 151 -1.92 -17.46 10.70
CA ASN A 151 -2.87 -18.55 10.93
C ASN A 151 -3.38 -19.17 9.63
N PHE A 152 -3.44 -18.38 8.56
CA PHE A 152 -3.98 -18.80 7.28
C PHE A 152 -3.04 -19.64 6.41
N LEU A 153 -1.74 -19.53 6.65
CA LEU A 153 -0.72 -20.38 6.01
C LEU A 153 -0.72 -21.81 6.57
N VAL A 154 -1.42 -22.05 7.67
CA VAL A 154 -1.61 -23.40 8.22
C VAL A 154 -2.68 -24.16 7.42
N ASN A 155 -2.29 -25.25 6.76
CA ASN A 155 -3.13 -26.01 5.82
C ASN A 155 -4.52 -26.43 6.35
N ASP A 156 -4.61 -26.83 7.62
CA ASP A 156 -5.88 -27.22 8.25
C ASP A 156 -6.80 -26.04 8.52
N PHE A 157 -6.22 -24.86 8.75
CA PHE A 157 -6.94 -23.62 8.95
C PHE A 157 -7.55 -23.11 7.64
N ARG A 158 -6.78 -23.15 6.55
CA ARG A 158 -7.18 -22.74 5.19
C ARG A 158 -8.50 -23.36 4.73
N ARG A 159 -8.73 -24.64 5.05
CA ARG A 159 -9.89 -25.41 4.55
C ARG A 159 -11.18 -25.18 5.32
N ARG A 160 -11.12 -24.83 6.61
CA ARG A 160 -12.29 -24.81 7.49
C ARG A 160 -12.70 -23.41 7.93
N ASN A 161 -11.73 -22.49 8.01
CA ASN A 161 -11.95 -21.19 8.64
C ASN A 161 -11.90 -20.00 7.68
N LEU A 162 -11.71 -20.19 6.36
CA LEU A 162 -11.59 -19.07 5.41
C LEU A 162 -12.73 -18.03 5.49
N LYS A 163 -14.00 -18.49 5.56
CA LYS A 163 -15.13 -17.58 5.72
C LYS A 163 -15.04 -16.77 7.00
N LEU A 164 -14.77 -17.46 8.11
CA LEU A 164 -14.63 -16.85 9.43
C LEU A 164 -13.47 -15.87 9.45
N ALA A 165 -12.34 -16.25 8.89
CA ALA A 165 -11.12 -15.45 8.82
C ALA A 165 -11.35 -14.14 8.05
N ILE A 166 -11.96 -14.20 6.86
CA ILE A 166 -12.30 -12.99 6.09
C ILE A 166 -13.27 -12.09 6.86
N VAL A 167 -14.36 -12.65 7.39
CA VAL A 167 -15.35 -11.82 8.09
C VAL A 167 -14.79 -11.22 9.37
N CYS A 168 -14.00 -11.98 10.11
CA CYS A 168 -13.42 -11.53 11.36
C CYS A 168 -12.29 -10.53 11.15
N THR A 169 -11.57 -10.52 10.03
CA THR A 169 -10.44 -9.61 9.82
C THR A 169 -10.84 -8.30 9.14
N ASP A 170 -12.04 -8.21 8.55
CA ASP A 170 -12.53 -7.01 7.86
C ASP A 170 -12.37 -5.70 8.64
N PRO A 171 -12.77 -5.58 9.92
CA PRO A 171 -12.56 -4.33 10.67
C PRO A 171 -11.10 -3.90 10.76
N ALA A 172 -10.17 -4.87 10.85
CA ALA A 172 -8.74 -4.59 10.90
C ALA A 172 -8.23 -4.11 9.53
N ILE A 173 -8.64 -4.77 8.44
CA ILE A 173 -8.27 -4.36 7.08
C ILE A 173 -8.79 -2.94 6.78
N GLN A 174 -10.03 -2.63 7.16
CA GLN A 174 -10.60 -1.29 6.96
C GLN A 174 -9.85 -0.22 7.75
N GLU A 175 -9.62 -0.45 9.05
CA GLU A 175 -8.91 0.50 9.92
C GLU A 175 -7.48 0.72 9.42
N TYR A 176 -6.76 -0.36 9.13
CA TYR A 176 -5.39 -0.31 8.66
C TYR A 176 -5.26 0.44 7.33
N SER A 177 -6.05 0.05 6.34
CA SER A 177 -6.00 0.62 4.99
C SER A 177 -6.42 2.09 4.98
N THR A 178 -7.41 2.47 5.79
CA THR A 178 -7.84 3.87 5.93
C THR A 178 -6.71 4.72 6.49
N ASN A 179 -6.09 4.29 7.59
CA ASN A 179 -5.02 5.06 8.22
C ASN A 179 -3.76 5.12 7.34
N LEU A 180 -3.35 3.99 6.75
CA LEU A 180 -2.18 3.98 5.86
C LEU A 180 -2.42 4.83 4.62
N SER A 181 -3.58 4.69 3.97
CA SER A 181 -3.89 5.50 2.78
C SER A 181 -3.95 6.99 3.11
N ASN A 182 -4.58 7.38 4.23
CA ASN A 182 -4.62 8.78 4.66
C ASN A 182 -3.23 9.31 5.03
N PHE A 183 -2.38 8.49 5.64
CA PHE A 183 -0.99 8.87 5.91
C PHE A 183 -0.23 9.14 4.61
N ILE A 184 -0.26 8.23 3.62
CA ILE A 184 0.41 8.45 2.33
C ILE A 184 -0.14 9.69 1.63
N ASP A 185 -1.47 9.83 1.57
CA ASP A 185 -2.15 10.96 0.91
C ASP A 185 -1.73 12.29 1.55
N SER A 186 -1.84 12.40 2.87
CA SER A 186 -1.56 13.65 3.57
C SER A 186 -0.07 13.97 3.74
N SER A 187 0.75 12.98 4.07
CA SER A 187 2.17 13.17 4.42
C SER A 187 3.10 13.17 3.22
N TYR A 188 2.85 12.28 2.27
CA TYR A 188 3.67 12.16 1.08
C TYR A 188 3.10 13.00 -0.07
N THR A 189 1.89 12.70 -0.52
CA THR A 189 1.30 13.35 -1.71
C THR A 189 1.02 14.83 -1.47
N ASP A 190 0.42 15.20 -0.35
CA ASP A 190 0.01 16.57 -0.06
C ASP A 190 1.05 17.41 0.67
N TYR A 191 1.88 16.81 1.53
CA TYR A 191 2.89 17.58 2.25
C TYR A 191 4.25 17.54 1.53
N SER A 192 4.87 16.35 1.41
CA SER A 192 6.24 16.23 0.91
C SER A 192 6.39 16.70 -0.54
N LEU A 193 5.52 16.24 -1.45
CA LEU A 193 5.59 16.62 -2.86
C LEU A 193 5.18 18.09 -3.11
N ASN A 194 4.24 18.65 -2.34
CA ASN A 194 3.93 20.08 -2.44
C ASN A 194 5.06 20.97 -1.89
N ARG A 195 5.78 20.50 -0.86
CA ARG A 195 7.01 21.16 -0.41
C ARG A 195 8.07 21.15 -1.50
N GLU A 196 8.22 20.05 -2.24
CA GLU A 196 9.15 19.98 -3.37
C GLU A 196 8.78 21.00 -4.47
N ILE A 197 7.50 21.09 -4.85
CA ILE A 197 7.01 22.12 -5.79
C ILE A 197 7.33 23.53 -5.28
N LYS A 198 7.07 23.80 -4.00
CA LYS A 198 7.37 25.10 -3.40
C LYS A 198 8.86 25.43 -3.50
N GLN A 199 9.74 24.47 -3.20
CA GLN A 199 11.19 24.69 -3.27
C GLN A 199 11.68 24.87 -4.71
N ILE A 200 11.10 24.19 -5.69
CA ILE A 200 11.36 24.42 -7.12
C ILE A 200 10.98 25.87 -7.48
N ASN A 201 9.78 26.32 -7.12
CA ASN A 201 9.32 27.68 -7.40
C ASN A 201 10.23 28.74 -6.76
N GLU A 202 10.66 28.53 -5.51
CA GLU A 202 11.57 29.44 -4.82
C GLU A 202 12.94 29.49 -5.51
N HIS A 203 13.45 28.34 -5.96
CA HIS A 203 14.71 28.24 -6.69
C HIS A 203 14.69 29.00 -8.01
N PHE A 204 13.74 28.67 -8.90
CA PHE A 204 13.65 29.31 -10.21
C PHE A 204 13.21 30.78 -10.08
N GLY A 205 12.28 31.09 -9.18
CA GLY A 205 11.86 32.46 -8.88
C GLY A 205 13.03 33.37 -8.46
N PHE A 206 14.00 32.86 -7.71
CA PHE A 206 15.23 33.60 -7.39
C PHE A 206 16.02 33.97 -8.66
N TYR A 207 16.31 33.00 -9.54
CA TYR A 207 17.10 33.25 -10.75
C TYR A 207 16.36 34.07 -11.80
N VAL A 208 15.06 33.85 -11.99
CA VAL A 208 14.20 34.67 -12.85
C VAL A 208 14.17 36.10 -12.33
N GLY A 209 14.06 36.31 -11.01
CA GLY A 209 14.15 37.64 -10.39
C GLY A 209 15.47 38.36 -10.69
N GLN A 210 16.60 37.64 -10.71
CA GLN A 210 17.90 38.21 -11.09
C GLN A 210 17.94 38.64 -12.56
N VAL A 211 17.33 37.85 -13.46
CA VAL A 211 17.23 38.18 -14.89
C VAL A 211 16.33 39.39 -15.10
N ASN A 212 15.15 39.42 -14.48
CA ASN A 212 14.17 40.51 -14.59
C ASN A 212 14.73 41.85 -14.10
N ARG A 213 15.53 41.84 -13.04
CA ARG A 213 16.22 43.04 -12.57
C ARG A 213 17.15 43.61 -13.64
N ARG A 214 17.96 42.77 -14.30
CA ARG A 214 18.86 43.19 -15.38
C ARG A 214 18.10 43.66 -16.63
N LEU A 215 17.01 42.97 -16.99
CA LEU A 215 16.14 43.40 -18.09
C LEU A 215 15.56 44.80 -17.84
N THR A 216 15.15 45.08 -16.59
CA THR A 216 14.62 46.40 -16.19
C THR A 216 15.71 47.48 -16.29
N GLU A 217 16.93 47.20 -15.83
CA GLU A 217 18.08 48.11 -15.95
C GLU A 217 18.40 48.44 -17.42
N LEU A 218 18.36 47.45 -18.31
CA LEU A 218 18.61 47.65 -19.74
C LEU A 218 17.47 48.34 -20.48
N SER A 219 16.22 48.15 -20.08
CA SER A 219 15.04 48.76 -20.72
C SER A 219 15.05 50.30 -20.64
N GLY A 220 15.83 50.87 -19.71
CA GLY A 220 16.06 52.31 -19.59
C GLY A 220 17.24 52.85 -20.41
N SER A 221 18.00 51.99 -21.09
CA SER A 221 19.19 52.36 -21.89
C SER A 221 19.03 51.88 -23.35
N ASN A 222 19.31 52.74 -24.33
CA ASN A 222 19.17 52.40 -25.76
C ASN A 222 20.33 51.55 -26.31
N ASP A 223 21.27 51.10 -25.46
CA ASP A 223 22.63 50.80 -25.94
C ASP A 223 22.96 49.32 -26.13
N ASN A 224 22.07 48.34 -25.84
CA ASN A 224 22.43 46.94 -26.12
C ASN A 224 21.27 45.96 -26.40
N PRO A 225 20.70 45.94 -27.62
CA PRO A 225 19.63 45.01 -28.01
C PRO A 225 20.01 43.52 -27.93
N GLN A 226 21.28 43.17 -28.14
CA GLN A 226 21.74 41.78 -28.06
C GLN A 226 21.72 41.24 -26.62
N ASP A 227 22.14 42.04 -25.65
CA ASP A 227 22.09 41.66 -24.23
C ASP A 227 20.65 41.52 -23.74
N PHE A 228 19.75 42.39 -24.23
CA PHE A 228 18.32 42.31 -23.93
C PHE A 228 17.72 40.99 -24.42
N ASN A 229 17.92 40.65 -25.70
CA ASN A 229 17.41 39.40 -26.29
C ASN A 229 17.98 38.17 -25.57
N THR A 230 19.27 38.17 -25.26
CA THR A 230 19.94 37.06 -24.53
C THR A 230 19.32 36.85 -23.14
N LEU A 231 19.03 37.93 -22.42
CA LEU A 231 18.39 37.85 -21.10
C LEU A 231 16.93 37.38 -21.21
N GLN A 232 16.21 37.80 -22.24
CA GLN A 232 14.85 37.34 -22.49
C GLN A 232 14.81 35.84 -22.81
N GLU A 233 15.69 35.35 -23.69
CA GLU A 233 15.85 33.92 -23.97
C GLU A 233 16.17 33.13 -22.69
N ARG A 234 17.09 33.66 -21.86
CA ARG A 234 17.43 33.04 -20.57
C ARG A 234 16.25 33.00 -19.61
N GLN A 235 15.41 34.04 -19.56
CA GLN A 235 14.20 34.03 -18.75
C GLN A 235 13.26 32.91 -19.20
N THR A 236 12.96 32.83 -20.49
CA THR A 236 12.10 31.79 -21.06
C THR A 236 12.62 30.39 -20.74
N LEU A 237 13.93 30.17 -20.89
CA LEU A 237 14.55 28.88 -20.56
C LEU A 237 14.38 28.50 -19.08
N LEU A 238 14.55 29.45 -18.16
CA LEU A 238 14.37 29.19 -16.72
C LEU A 238 12.92 28.83 -16.39
N GLU A 239 11.94 29.53 -16.97
CA GLU A 239 10.51 29.24 -16.77
C GLU A 239 10.11 27.88 -17.39
N GLU A 240 10.70 27.50 -18.52
CA GLU A 240 10.49 26.18 -19.12
C GLU A 240 11.08 25.06 -18.25
N GLN A 241 12.29 25.26 -17.71
CA GLN A 241 12.92 24.32 -16.79
C GLN A 241 12.13 24.17 -15.49
N GLU A 242 11.65 25.27 -14.91
CA GLU A 242 10.77 25.25 -13.74
C GLU A 242 9.53 24.39 -14.00
N ARG A 243 8.81 24.65 -15.10
CA ARG A 243 7.64 23.87 -15.50
C ARG A 243 7.96 22.40 -15.68
N ALA A 244 9.10 22.08 -16.31
CA ALA A 244 9.53 20.70 -16.51
C ALA A 244 9.79 19.97 -15.19
N GLU A 245 10.46 20.62 -14.22
CA GLU A 245 10.70 20.03 -12.90
C GLU A 245 9.41 19.87 -12.10
N ILE A 246 8.51 20.86 -12.12
CA ILE A 246 7.19 20.76 -11.47
C ILE A 246 6.38 19.61 -12.06
N ASN A 247 6.38 19.44 -13.38
CA ASN A 247 5.65 18.34 -14.03
C ASN A 247 6.14 16.97 -13.54
N LYS A 248 7.45 16.78 -13.30
CA LYS A 248 7.96 15.53 -12.72
C LYS A 248 7.40 15.28 -11.31
N VAL A 249 7.18 16.33 -10.52
CA VAL A 249 6.57 16.20 -9.18
C VAL A 249 5.07 15.91 -9.31
N ILE A 250 4.39 16.49 -10.31
CA ILE A 250 2.98 16.19 -10.60
C ILE A 250 2.78 14.73 -10.98
N GLU A 251 3.65 14.14 -11.82
CA GLU A 251 3.58 12.71 -12.13
C GLU A 251 3.74 11.85 -10.87
N ARG A 252 4.73 12.16 -10.01
CA ARG A 252 4.89 11.47 -8.71
C ARG A 252 3.67 11.61 -7.78
N LYS A 253 2.95 12.74 -7.84
CA LYS A 253 1.68 12.90 -7.12
C LYS A 253 0.59 11.97 -7.67
N LYS A 254 0.53 11.75 -8.99
CA LYS A 254 -0.40 10.79 -9.60
C LYS A 254 -0.05 9.36 -9.17
N GLU A 255 1.23 8.98 -9.20
CA GLU A 255 1.71 7.69 -8.70
C GLU A 255 1.28 7.47 -7.23
N GLY A 256 1.49 8.48 -6.37
CA GLY A 256 1.06 8.46 -4.97
C GLY A 256 -0.45 8.29 -4.81
N ALA A 257 -1.25 9.00 -5.62
CA ALA A 257 -2.70 8.87 -5.62
C ALA A 257 -3.18 7.49 -6.11
N ALA A 258 -2.53 6.93 -7.13
CA ALA A 258 -2.80 5.58 -7.63
C ALA A 258 -2.49 4.50 -6.57
N TYR A 259 -1.42 4.68 -5.81
CA TYR A 259 -1.07 3.80 -4.68
C TYR A 259 -2.11 3.89 -3.55
N VAL A 260 -2.53 5.11 -3.17
CA VAL A 260 -3.63 5.35 -2.21
C VAL A 260 -4.93 4.67 -2.67
N ALA A 261 -5.28 4.81 -3.96
CA ALA A 261 -6.46 4.19 -4.54
C ALA A 261 -6.36 2.65 -4.54
N THR A 262 -5.16 2.09 -4.71
CA THR A 262 -4.91 0.65 -4.63
C THR A 262 -5.11 0.11 -3.22
N ILE A 263 -4.60 0.81 -2.20
CA ILE A 263 -4.82 0.47 -0.78
C ILE A 263 -6.32 0.44 -0.47
N ARG A 264 -7.05 1.51 -0.82
CA ARG A 264 -8.49 1.61 -0.59
C ARG A 264 -9.27 0.52 -1.34
N SER A 265 -8.90 0.23 -2.59
CA SER A 265 -9.53 -0.83 -3.39
C SER A 265 -9.29 -2.23 -2.81
N THR A 266 -8.15 -2.46 -2.16
CA THR A 266 -7.85 -3.72 -1.46
C THR A 266 -8.75 -3.91 -0.23
N ALA A 267 -9.01 -2.83 0.51
CA ALA A 267 -9.97 -2.85 1.61
C ALA A 267 -11.42 -3.06 1.12
N ASP A 268 -11.82 -2.37 0.05
CA ASP A 268 -13.15 -2.55 -0.56
C ASP A 268 -13.38 -4.00 -1.00
N PHE A 269 -12.36 -4.60 -1.65
CA PHE A 269 -12.40 -5.98 -2.07
C PHE A 269 -12.57 -6.94 -0.88
N HIS A 270 -11.81 -6.74 0.21
CA HIS A 270 -11.97 -7.55 1.42
C HIS A 270 -13.38 -7.41 2.01
N SER A 271 -13.94 -6.19 2.03
CA SER A 271 -15.29 -5.94 2.51
C SER A 271 -16.35 -6.63 1.64
N GLU A 272 -16.16 -6.64 0.32
CA GLU A 272 -17.03 -7.36 -0.63
C GLU A 272 -16.99 -8.87 -0.35
N LEU A 273 -15.81 -9.46 -0.11
CA LEU A 273 -15.68 -10.85 0.31
C LEU A 273 -16.36 -11.13 1.66
N LYS A 274 -16.20 -10.24 2.64
CA LYS A 274 -16.88 -10.32 3.94
C LYS A 274 -18.39 -10.34 3.76
N GLN A 275 -18.95 -9.48 2.91
CA GLN A 275 -20.39 -9.47 2.64
C GLN A 275 -20.85 -10.79 2.03
N ILE A 276 -20.13 -11.31 1.04
CA ILE A 276 -20.44 -12.61 0.40
C ILE A 276 -20.47 -13.72 1.46
N PHE A 277 -19.46 -13.80 2.33
CA PHE A 277 -19.37 -14.87 3.33
C PHE A 277 -20.21 -14.66 4.59
N ASN A 278 -20.70 -13.44 4.83
CA ASN A 278 -21.61 -13.11 5.94
C ASN A 278 -23.09 -13.04 5.49
N GLY A 279 -23.44 -13.71 4.39
CA GLY A 279 -24.83 -13.75 3.89
C GLY A 279 -25.37 -12.36 3.48
N ASN A 280 -24.53 -11.56 2.82
CA ASN A 280 -24.77 -10.18 2.39
C ASN A 280 -25.00 -9.15 3.51
N ARG A 281 -24.64 -9.49 4.77
CA ARG A 281 -24.75 -8.55 5.89
C ARG A 281 -23.50 -7.68 6.00
N LYS A 282 -23.71 -6.36 6.09
CA LYS A 282 -22.65 -5.38 6.33
C LYS A 282 -22.05 -5.48 7.73
N GLU A 283 -22.85 -5.80 8.73
CA GLU A 283 -22.40 -5.92 10.12
C GLU A 283 -22.34 -7.37 10.58
N ILE A 284 -21.41 -7.65 11.51
CA ILE A 284 -21.38 -8.91 12.24
C ILE A 284 -22.29 -8.79 13.47
N SER A 285 -23.14 -9.79 13.67
CA SER A 285 -24.00 -9.92 14.85
C SER A 285 -23.18 -10.11 16.13
N PRO A 286 -23.74 -9.81 17.32
CA PRO A 286 -23.05 -10.01 18.59
C PRO A 286 -22.53 -11.44 18.81
N LYS A 287 -23.25 -12.46 18.33
CA LYS A 287 -22.79 -13.86 18.39
C LYS A 287 -21.55 -14.08 17.51
N GLN A 288 -21.55 -13.54 16.30
CA GLN A 288 -20.41 -13.62 15.38
C GLN A 288 -19.20 -12.86 15.93
N PHE A 289 -19.42 -11.72 16.59
CA PHE A 289 -18.36 -10.98 17.26
C PHE A 289 -17.66 -11.79 18.36
N GLN A 290 -18.42 -12.59 19.14
CA GLN A 290 -17.83 -13.50 20.13
C GLN A 290 -17.02 -14.62 19.48
N VAL A 291 -17.48 -15.17 18.35
CA VAL A 291 -16.70 -16.15 17.58
C VAL A 291 -15.42 -15.51 17.04
N CYS A 292 -15.47 -14.28 16.53
CA CYS A 292 -14.29 -13.55 16.09
C CYS A 292 -13.32 -13.25 17.24
N LYS A 293 -13.81 -12.99 18.45
CA LYS A 293 -12.95 -12.88 19.65
C LYS A 293 -12.25 -14.20 19.95
N LYS A 294 -12.97 -15.32 19.99
CA LYS A 294 -12.37 -16.66 20.20
C LYS A 294 -11.36 -17.01 19.10
N TYR A 295 -11.64 -16.63 17.86
CA TYR A 295 -10.72 -16.79 16.72
C TYR A 295 -9.43 -15.98 16.87
N ARG A 296 -9.48 -14.79 17.46
CA ARG A 296 -8.34 -13.87 17.64
C ARG A 296 -7.58 -14.05 18.97
N SER A 297 -8.10 -14.87 19.88
CA SER A 297 -7.54 -15.04 21.23
C SER A 297 -7.02 -16.47 21.37
N GLU A 298 -5.73 -16.73 21.08
CA GLU A 298 -4.86 -17.72 21.76
C GLU A 298 -3.51 -17.91 21.05
N PRO A 299 -2.41 -17.39 21.60
CA PRO A 299 -1.05 -17.89 21.35
C PRO A 299 -0.69 -19.09 22.24
N GLU A 300 -1.50 -19.41 23.26
CA GLU A 300 -1.20 -20.43 24.28
C GLU A 300 -2.39 -21.38 24.53
N SER A 301 -2.80 -22.17 23.53
CA SER A 301 -3.31 -23.51 23.84
C SER A 301 -3.08 -24.47 22.69
N GLN A 302 -2.18 -25.42 22.95
CA GLN A 302 -2.14 -26.67 22.21
C GLN A 302 -3.49 -27.37 22.41
N ASN A 303 -4.05 -27.90 21.33
CA ASN A 303 -5.28 -28.70 21.24
C ASN A 303 -6.62 -27.96 21.33
N VAL A 304 -7.01 -27.34 20.21
CA VAL A 304 -8.42 -27.36 19.77
C VAL A 304 -8.77 -28.77 19.27
N GLN A 305 -8.64 -29.76 20.15
CA GLN A 305 -9.26 -31.07 19.96
C GLN A 305 -10.72 -30.98 20.38
N ASN A 306 -11.58 -30.99 19.36
CA ASN A 306 -12.77 -31.84 19.31
C ASN A 306 -14.04 -31.52 20.12
N THR A 307 -14.10 -30.63 21.10
CA THR A 307 -15.27 -30.61 22.01
C THR A 307 -16.39 -29.60 21.73
N ASP A 308 -16.21 -28.56 20.91
CA ASP A 308 -17.30 -27.60 20.57
C ASP A 308 -17.85 -27.77 19.13
N ARG A 309 -17.70 -28.96 18.53
CA ARG A 309 -17.83 -29.17 17.07
C ARG A 309 -19.26 -29.19 16.50
N GLN A 310 -20.32 -29.02 17.29
CA GLN A 310 -21.70 -29.24 16.81
C GLN A 310 -22.58 -28.00 16.63
N ASN A 311 -22.16 -26.78 17.03
CA ASN A 311 -23.06 -25.62 16.98
C ASN A 311 -22.55 -24.35 16.26
N ASP A 312 -21.33 -24.35 15.74
CA ASP A 312 -20.80 -23.16 15.06
C ASP A 312 -21.19 -23.15 13.58
N SER A 313 -22.25 -22.40 13.26
CA SER A 313 -22.78 -22.20 11.90
C SER A 313 -21.80 -21.55 10.90
N TRP A 314 -20.55 -21.30 11.33
CA TRP A 314 -19.48 -20.62 10.61
C TRP A 314 -18.40 -21.59 10.10
N ASN A 315 -18.40 -22.84 10.59
CA ASN A 315 -17.62 -23.96 10.05
C ASN A 315 -18.29 -24.58 8.81
N GLN A 316 -19.03 -23.78 8.03
CA GLN A 316 -19.77 -24.25 6.87
C GLN A 316 -18.94 -24.13 5.58
N LYS A 317 -18.99 -25.19 4.77
CA LYS A 317 -18.39 -25.26 3.44
C LYS A 317 -18.85 -24.06 2.59
N ILE A 318 -17.92 -23.48 1.81
CA ILE A 318 -18.26 -22.44 0.83
C ILE A 318 -19.22 -23.04 -0.20
N THR A 319 -20.36 -22.37 -0.40
CA THR A 319 -21.37 -22.75 -1.37
C THR A 319 -20.94 -22.36 -2.78
N SER A 320 -21.48 -23.04 -3.79
CA SER A 320 -21.20 -22.71 -5.20
C SER A 320 -21.62 -21.28 -5.58
N LEU A 321 -22.66 -20.75 -4.94
CA LEU A 321 -23.12 -19.37 -5.15
C LEU A 321 -22.12 -18.35 -4.59
N GLU A 322 -21.69 -18.52 -3.34
CA GLU A 322 -20.68 -17.66 -2.72
C GLU A 322 -19.37 -17.71 -3.51
N LEU A 323 -18.95 -18.89 -3.97
CA LEU A 323 -17.77 -19.04 -4.81
C LEU A 323 -17.90 -18.27 -6.13
N LYS A 324 -19.06 -18.36 -6.80
CA LYS A 324 -19.31 -17.61 -8.04
C LYS A 324 -19.26 -16.09 -7.81
N GLN A 325 -19.81 -15.62 -6.68
CA GLN A 325 -19.77 -14.21 -6.31
C GLN A 325 -18.34 -13.75 -5.97
N ALA A 326 -17.59 -14.55 -5.22
CA ALA A 326 -16.19 -14.26 -4.87
C ALA A 326 -15.29 -14.18 -6.11
N LYS A 327 -15.49 -15.05 -7.11
CA LYS A 327 -14.79 -14.97 -8.40
C LYS A 327 -15.12 -13.68 -9.15
N LYS A 328 -16.37 -13.23 -9.13
CA LYS A 328 -16.78 -11.96 -9.75
C LYS A 328 -16.14 -10.76 -9.04
N ALA A 329 -16.17 -10.74 -7.70
CA ALA A 329 -15.53 -9.70 -6.89
C ALA A 329 -14.01 -9.65 -7.14
N THR A 330 -13.38 -10.82 -7.23
CA THR A 330 -11.95 -10.97 -7.55
C THR A 330 -11.61 -10.37 -8.92
N LYS A 331 -12.35 -10.73 -9.96
CA LYS A 331 -12.12 -10.16 -11.30
C LYS A 331 -12.27 -8.64 -11.30
N LYS A 332 -13.33 -8.12 -10.68
CA LYS A 332 -13.54 -6.67 -10.54
C LYS A 332 -12.39 -5.97 -9.81
N TYR A 333 -11.83 -6.61 -8.77
CA TYR A 333 -10.66 -6.09 -8.05
C TYR A 333 -9.42 -6.05 -8.96
N ILE A 334 -9.12 -7.15 -9.65
CA ILE A 334 -7.98 -7.24 -10.58
C ILE A 334 -8.11 -6.16 -11.68
N ASP A 335 -9.28 -6.07 -12.32
CA ASP A 335 -9.55 -5.10 -13.39
C ASP A 335 -9.41 -3.65 -12.92
N LYS A 336 -9.67 -3.39 -11.62
CA LYS A 336 -9.54 -2.05 -11.02
C LYS A 336 -8.11 -1.71 -10.60
N VAL A 337 -7.37 -2.65 -10.02
CA VAL A 337 -6.06 -2.39 -9.42
C VAL A 337 -4.91 -2.51 -10.42
N THR A 338 -5.01 -3.40 -11.40
CA THR A 338 -3.98 -3.57 -12.43
C THR A 338 -3.58 -2.25 -13.11
N PRO A 339 -4.51 -1.44 -13.65
CA PRO A 339 -4.13 -0.18 -14.30
C PRO A 339 -3.52 0.84 -13.32
N LEU A 340 -3.98 0.87 -12.06
CA LEU A 340 -3.41 1.76 -11.04
C LEU A 340 -1.96 1.40 -10.71
N LEU A 341 -1.62 0.11 -10.69
CA LEU A 341 -0.25 -0.34 -10.45
C LEU A 341 0.66 -0.12 -11.66
N GLN A 342 0.11 -0.17 -12.88
CA GLN A 342 0.84 0.17 -14.10
C GLN A 342 1.21 1.66 -14.13
N GLU A 343 0.29 2.55 -13.74
CA GLU A 343 0.51 3.99 -13.64
C GLU A 343 1.67 4.37 -12.69
N ILE A 344 2.03 3.50 -11.75
CA ILE A 344 3.16 3.74 -10.82
C ILE A 344 4.49 3.25 -11.41
N GLN A 345 4.46 2.26 -12.31
CA GLN A 345 5.65 1.58 -12.83
C GLN A 345 6.16 2.17 -14.16
N ASP A 346 5.36 3.01 -14.80
CA ASP A 346 5.71 3.76 -16.01
C ASP A 346 6.46 5.06 -15.65
#